data_AF-A0A653WUX7-F1
#
_entry.id   AF-A0A653WUX7-F1
#
_cell.length_a   1.000
_cell.length_b   1.000
_cell.length_c   1.000
_cell.angle_alpha   90.00
_cell.angle_beta   90.00
_cell.angle_gamma   90.00
#
_symmetry.space_group_name_H-M   'P 1'
#
loop_
_entity.id
_entity.type
_entity.pdbx_description
1 polymer ?
#
loop_
_entity_poly.entity_id
_entity_poly.type
_entity_poly.pdbx_seq_one_letter_code
_entity_poly.pdbx_strand_id
1 'polypeptide(L)'
;MFRVILSIGGTDVKAIQPDHIQHYLDSHVATPLFVHVETTNGAYATHNDPDFHNAGMFIRNAKIEYSIGQIKGNGPYRVGLKLDHGWLYVEGLTDYEMHEEQLLLAGHDRLGRLACALHIDIKPLPQGASEVENQ
;
A
#
# COMPACT_ATOMS: atom_id res chain seq x y z
N MET A 1 -7.11 -8.16 -11.01
CA MET A 1 -7.50 -7.25 -9.91
C MET A 1 -6.58 -7.30 -8.68
N PHE A 2 -6.11 -8.45 -8.18
CA PHE A 2 -5.26 -8.53 -6.97
C PHE A 2 -3.79 -8.87 -7.26
N ARG A 3 -3.02 -7.94 -7.83
CA ARG A 3 -1.62 -8.23 -8.22
C ARG A 3 -0.67 -7.06 -7.98
N VAL A 4 -0.63 -6.54 -6.76
CA VAL A 4 0.45 -5.63 -6.35
C VAL A 4 1.60 -6.39 -5.69
N ILE A 5 1.32 -7.53 -5.05
CA ILE A 5 2.36 -8.30 -4.34
C ILE A 5 3.02 -9.39 -5.21
N LEU A 6 2.42 -9.80 -6.33
CA LEU A 6 2.97 -10.87 -7.18
C LEU A 6 3.70 -10.37 -8.45
N SER A 7 3.99 -9.08 -8.58
CA SER A 7 4.65 -8.53 -9.79
C SER A 7 6.14 -8.24 -9.62
N ILE A 8 6.66 -8.21 -8.39
CA ILE A 8 8.09 -8.16 -8.13
C ILE A 8 8.57 -9.61 -8.00
N GLY A 9 9.18 -10.10 -9.07
CA GLY A 9 9.60 -11.49 -9.18
C GLY A 9 10.67 -11.83 -8.15
N GLY A 10 10.34 -12.72 -7.22
CA GLY A 10 11.33 -13.50 -6.45
C GLY A 10 12.01 -12.79 -5.28
N THR A 11 11.49 -11.65 -4.81
CA THR A 11 12.01 -10.95 -3.64
C THR A 11 11.27 -11.36 -2.37
N ASP A 12 12.03 -11.72 -1.34
CA ASP A 12 11.48 -12.10 -0.03
C ASP A 12 10.83 -10.89 0.64
N VAL A 13 9.52 -10.97 0.86
CA VAL A 13 8.76 -10.03 1.70
C VAL A 13 9.30 -10.12 3.14
N LYS A 14 9.69 -8.97 3.73
CA LYS A 14 10.35 -8.89 5.05
C LYS A 14 9.48 -8.17 6.06
N ALA A 15 9.66 -8.48 7.35
CA ALA A 15 9.02 -7.72 8.43
C ALA A 15 9.53 -6.27 8.47
N ILE A 16 8.61 -5.30 8.60
CA ILE A 16 8.92 -3.86 8.61
C ILE A 16 10.06 -3.51 9.55
N GLN A 17 11.05 -2.81 9.00
CA GLN A 17 12.09 -2.10 9.74
C GLN A 17 11.71 -0.62 9.75
N PRO A 18 11.14 -0.08 10.86
CA PRO A 18 10.52 1.25 10.85
C PRO A 18 11.50 2.37 10.50
N ASP A 19 12.77 2.26 10.90
CA ASP A 19 13.80 3.25 10.56
C ASP A 19 14.06 3.32 9.05
N HIS A 20 14.02 2.17 8.35
CA HIS A 20 14.17 2.14 6.89
C HIS A 20 12.98 2.80 6.19
N ILE A 21 11.76 2.54 6.68
CA ILE A 21 10.55 3.15 6.11
C ILE A 21 10.54 4.64 6.39
N GLN A 22 10.88 5.06 7.61
CA GLN A 22 10.95 6.48 7.94
C GLN A 22 11.99 7.20 7.07
N HIS A 23 13.17 6.59 6.86
CA HIS A 23 14.20 7.16 5.98
C HIS A 23 13.69 7.35 4.54
N TYR A 24 13.01 6.34 3.97
CA TYR A 24 12.40 6.45 2.65
C TYR A 24 11.36 7.58 2.57
N LEU A 25 10.50 7.71 3.59
CA LEU A 25 9.49 8.76 3.66
C LEU A 25 10.12 10.15 3.76
N ASP A 26 11.20 10.28 4.55
CA ASP A 26 11.90 11.55 4.72
C ASP A 26 12.64 11.97 3.43
N SER A 27 13.20 11.01 2.68
CA SER A 27 13.93 11.28 1.43
C SER A 27 13.05 11.69 0.24
N HIS A 28 11.72 11.51 0.37
CA HIS A 28 10.75 11.70 -0.70
C HIS A 28 9.73 12.83 -0.42
N VAL A 29 9.95 13.62 0.64
CA VAL A 29 9.17 14.83 0.93
C VAL A 29 9.22 15.79 -0.26
N ALA A 30 8.08 16.44 -0.56
CA ALA A 30 7.93 17.39 -1.66
C ALA A 30 8.32 16.83 -3.04
N THR A 31 8.26 15.50 -3.21
CA THR A 31 8.50 14.83 -4.48
C THR A 31 7.18 14.35 -5.08
N PRO A 32 6.90 14.61 -6.38
CA PRO A 32 5.76 14.02 -7.06
C PRO A 32 5.90 12.50 -7.17
N LEU A 33 4.94 11.78 -6.62
CA LEU A 33 4.95 10.31 -6.52
C LEU A 33 3.63 9.72 -7.05
N PHE A 34 3.67 8.44 -7.39
CA PHE A 34 2.50 7.62 -7.64
C PHE A 34 2.29 6.70 -6.44
N VAL A 35 1.04 6.64 -5.98
CA VAL A 35 0.65 5.69 -4.94
C VAL A 35 -0.42 4.74 -5.42
N HIS A 36 -0.34 3.54 -4.86
CA HIS A 36 -1.39 2.56 -4.93
C HIS A 36 -1.77 2.13 -3.51
N VAL A 37 -3.06 2.18 -3.21
CA VAL A 37 -3.64 1.75 -1.93
C VAL A 37 -4.70 0.72 -2.22
N GLU A 38 -4.62 -0.39 -1.52
CA GLU A 38 -5.63 -1.44 -1.57
C GLU A 38 -5.98 -1.86 -0.13
N THR A 39 -7.27 -1.96 0.18
CA THR A 39 -7.76 -2.64 1.39
C THR A 39 -8.84 -3.62 0.98
N THR A 40 -8.78 -4.82 1.55
CA THR A 40 -9.60 -5.98 1.12
C THR A 40 -10.56 -6.40 2.23
N ASN A 41 -10.85 -5.51 3.18
CA ASN A 41 -11.56 -5.81 4.43
C ASN A 41 -12.97 -6.36 4.14
N GLY A 42 -13.06 -7.67 3.92
CA GLY A 42 -14.30 -8.37 3.57
C GLY A 42 -14.21 -9.33 2.39
N ALA A 43 -13.33 -9.09 1.41
CA ALA A 43 -13.24 -9.95 0.20
C ALA A 43 -13.02 -11.43 0.54
N TYR A 44 -12.43 -11.71 1.71
CA TYR A 44 -12.17 -13.04 2.22
C TYR A 44 -12.93 -13.41 3.53
N ALA A 45 -13.79 -12.53 4.05
CA ALA A 45 -14.60 -12.78 5.26
C ALA A 45 -15.94 -13.46 4.95
N THR A 46 -16.38 -13.43 3.69
CA THR A 46 -17.65 -13.98 3.18
C THR A 46 -17.80 -15.49 3.29
N HIS A 47 -16.75 -16.25 3.62
CA HIS A 47 -16.88 -17.71 3.78
C HIS A 47 -17.67 -18.13 5.03
N ASN A 48 -17.82 -17.25 6.03
CA ASN A 48 -18.47 -17.56 7.30
C ASN A 48 -19.72 -16.72 7.61
N ASP A 49 -20.02 -15.69 6.81
CA ASP A 49 -21.19 -14.84 7.01
C ASP A 49 -21.64 -14.22 5.66
N PRO A 50 -22.78 -14.67 5.09
CA PRO A 50 -23.32 -14.12 3.84
C PRO A 50 -23.85 -12.69 3.95
N ASP A 51 -24.01 -12.15 5.16
CA ASP A 51 -24.41 -10.75 5.41
C ASP A 51 -23.20 -9.82 5.61
N PHE A 52 -21.97 -10.33 5.50
CA PHE A 52 -20.76 -9.52 5.64
C PHE A 52 -20.61 -8.54 4.47
N HIS A 53 -20.63 -7.25 4.79
CA HIS A 53 -20.45 -6.19 3.81
C HIS A 53 -18.98 -6.08 3.41
N ASN A 54 -18.68 -6.36 2.14
CA ASN A 54 -17.35 -6.17 1.56
C ASN A 54 -17.02 -4.66 1.53
N ALA A 55 -16.17 -4.20 2.45
CA ALA A 55 -15.69 -2.82 2.50
C ALA A 55 -14.23 -2.80 2.03
N GLY A 56 -14.04 -2.39 0.78
CA GLY A 56 -12.71 -2.26 0.18
C GLY A 56 -12.44 -0.85 -0.30
N MET A 57 -11.17 -0.58 -0.51
CA MET A 57 -10.70 0.63 -1.17
C MET A 57 -9.65 0.19 -2.19
N PHE A 58 -9.73 0.72 -3.40
CA PHE A 58 -8.71 0.52 -4.41
C PHE A 58 -8.44 1.86 -5.10
N ILE A 59 -7.21 2.33 -5.00
CA ILE A 59 -6.69 3.47 -5.73
C ILE A 59 -5.38 3.03 -6.37
N ARG A 60 -5.19 3.24 -7.67
CA ARG A 60 -3.94 2.91 -8.36
C ARG A 60 -3.45 4.11 -9.15
N ASN A 61 -2.13 4.33 -9.13
CA ASN A 61 -1.47 5.43 -9.84
C ASN A 61 -2.07 6.81 -9.48
N ALA A 62 -2.53 6.99 -8.24
CA ALA A 62 -2.88 8.32 -7.77
C ALA A 62 -1.59 9.13 -7.64
N LYS A 63 -1.53 10.27 -8.32
CA LYS A 63 -0.39 11.18 -8.20
C LYS A 63 -0.54 11.99 -6.92
N ILE A 64 0.47 11.99 -6.07
CA ILE A 64 0.48 12.74 -4.82
C ILE A 64 1.81 13.49 -4.67
N GLU A 65 1.79 14.46 -3.76
CA GLU A 65 2.97 15.06 -3.15
C GLU A 65 2.63 15.25 -1.66
N TYR A 66 3.59 14.97 -0.78
CA TYR A 66 3.38 15.11 0.66
C TYR A 66 4.48 15.96 1.30
N SER A 67 4.11 16.68 2.35
CA SER A 67 5.02 17.53 3.13
C SER A 67 5.57 16.84 4.37
N ILE A 68 4.88 15.81 4.88
CA ILE A 68 5.30 15.03 6.05
C ILE A 68 4.90 13.57 5.81
N GLY A 69 5.86 12.65 5.91
CA GLY A 69 5.60 11.20 5.94
C GLY A 69 6.03 10.62 7.30
N GLN A 70 5.19 9.80 7.92
CA GLN A 70 5.53 9.14 9.19
C GLN A 70 5.08 7.70 9.23
N ILE A 71 5.97 6.83 9.73
CA ILE A 71 5.62 5.50 10.22
C ILE A 71 5.51 5.53 11.76
N LYS A 72 4.49 4.87 12.31
CA LYS A 72 4.27 4.77 13.77
C LYS A 72 3.73 3.38 14.14
N GLY A 73 3.87 3.04 15.42
CA GLY A 73 3.42 1.76 15.99
C GLY A 73 4.60 0.90 16.42
N ASN A 74 4.30 -0.19 17.12
CA ASN A 74 5.27 -1.20 17.56
C ASN A 74 5.00 -2.56 16.87
N GLY A 75 4.29 -2.56 15.73
CA GLY A 75 3.84 -3.74 15.02
C GLY A 75 2.45 -4.23 15.46
N PRO A 76 1.44 -4.29 14.56
CA PRO A 76 1.43 -3.71 13.21
C PRO A 76 1.68 -2.20 13.22
N TYR A 77 2.14 -1.70 12.09
CA TYR A 77 2.48 -0.31 11.87
C TYR A 77 1.40 0.42 11.08
N ARG A 78 1.52 1.75 11.08
CA ARG A 78 0.75 2.66 10.25
C ARG A 78 1.67 3.64 9.55
N VAL A 79 1.35 3.98 8.31
CA VAL A 79 1.99 5.06 7.56
C VAL A 79 0.97 6.15 7.27
N GLY A 80 1.34 7.39 7.58
CA GLY A 80 0.55 8.58 7.28
C GLY A 80 1.36 9.59 6.47
N LEU A 81 0.76 10.12 5.40
CA LEU A 81 1.32 11.15 4.53
C LEU A 81 0.44 12.41 4.56
N LYS A 82 1.00 13.56 4.94
CA LYS A 82 0.31 14.87 4.86
C LYS A 82 0.37 15.37 3.42
N LEU A 83 -0.76 15.32 2.72
CA LEU A 83 -0.92 15.93 1.40
C LEU A 83 -1.19 17.44 1.53
N ASP A 84 -1.31 18.18 0.44
CA ASP A 84 -1.69 19.60 0.49
C ASP A 84 -3.07 19.79 1.15
N HIS A 85 -4.11 19.20 0.55
CA HIS A 85 -5.50 19.32 1.01
C HIS A 85 -6.03 18.09 1.75
N GLY A 86 -5.16 17.26 2.33
CA GLY A 86 -5.61 16.08 3.04
C GLY A 86 -4.51 15.22 3.63
N TRP A 87 -4.85 13.95 3.83
CA TRP A 87 -3.96 12.93 4.35
C TRP A 87 -4.21 11.61 3.61
N LEU A 88 -3.14 10.88 3.33
CA LEU A 88 -3.20 9.45 3.00
C LEU A 88 -2.76 8.68 4.24
N TYR A 89 -3.51 7.65 4.59
CA TYR A 89 -3.23 6.87 5.78
C TYR A 89 -3.55 5.39 5.55
N VAL A 90 -2.61 4.52 5.92
CA VAL A 90 -2.78 3.06 5.87
C VAL A 90 -2.28 2.44 7.18
N GLU A 91 -3.12 1.62 7.80
CA GLU A 91 -2.87 0.93 9.07
C GLU A 91 -2.95 -0.59 8.89
N GLY A 92 -2.23 -1.32 9.74
CA GLY A 92 -2.18 -2.78 9.72
C GLY A 92 -0.97 -3.32 8.96
N LEU A 93 0.00 -2.46 8.63
CA LEU A 93 1.19 -2.82 7.87
C LEU A 93 2.15 -3.65 8.72
N THR A 94 2.56 -4.79 8.22
CA THR A 94 3.44 -5.74 8.91
C THR A 94 4.73 -6.00 8.13
N ASP A 95 4.64 -5.95 6.82
CA ASP A 95 5.67 -6.38 5.91
C ASP A 95 6.03 -5.27 4.91
N TYR A 96 7.26 -5.33 4.40
CA TYR A 96 7.74 -4.42 3.39
C TYR A 96 8.69 -5.06 2.38
N GLU A 97 8.80 -4.39 1.25
CA GLU A 97 9.82 -4.58 0.24
C GLU A 97 10.26 -3.21 -0.29
N MET A 98 11.55 -3.07 -0.61
CA MET A 98 12.08 -1.88 -1.26
C MET A 98 12.99 -2.28 -2.42
N HIS A 99 12.84 -1.59 -3.54
CA HIS A 99 13.71 -1.74 -4.71
C HIS A 99 13.91 -0.38 -5.38
N GLU A 100 15.13 0.12 -5.41
CA GLU A 100 15.44 1.48 -5.89
C GLU A 100 14.53 2.52 -5.18
N GLU A 101 13.70 3.22 -5.94
CA GLU A 101 12.76 4.26 -5.47
C GLU A 101 11.36 3.70 -5.13
N GLN A 102 11.19 2.38 -5.25
CA GLN A 102 9.93 1.71 -4.99
C GLN A 102 9.86 1.23 -3.55
N LEU A 103 8.79 1.61 -2.85
CA LEU A 103 8.41 1.06 -1.56
C LEU A 103 7.08 0.34 -1.66
N LEU A 104 7.06 -0.93 -1.25
CA LEU A 104 5.84 -1.71 -1.03
C LEU A 104 5.71 -2.03 0.45
N LEU A 105 4.55 -1.72 1.02
CA LEU A 105 4.15 -2.10 2.37
C LEU A 105 2.89 -2.95 2.28
N ALA A 106 2.84 -4.03 3.06
CA ALA A 106 1.70 -4.92 3.12
C ALA A 106 1.32 -5.23 4.56
N GLY A 107 0.04 -5.48 4.78
CA GLY A 107 -0.52 -6.00 6.01
C GLY A 107 -1.33 -7.24 5.71
N HIS A 108 -1.11 -8.30 6.48
CA HIS A 108 -1.81 -9.57 6.31
C HIS A 108 -2.76 -9.85 7.49
N ASP A 109 -3.88 -10.51 7.20
CA ASP A 109 -4.79 -10.98 8.24
C ASP A 109 -4.23 -12.22 8.98
N ARG A 110 -4.98 -12.73 9.97
CA ARG A 110 -4.59 -13.90 10.75
C ARG A 110 -4.39 -15.19 9.94
N LEU A 111 -4.91 -15.24 8.72
CA LEU A 111 -4.79 -16.37 7.79
C LEU A 111 -3.70 -16.12 6.74
N GLY A 112 -2.93 -15.04 6.87
CA GLY A 112 -1.87 -14.67 5.93
C GLY A 112 -2.39 -14.06 4.62
N ARG A 113 -3.68 -13.69 4.54
CA ARG A 113 -4.26 -13.06 3.34
C ARG A 113 -4.01 -11.57 3.37
N LEU A 114 -3.77 -10.96 2.20
CA LEU A 114 -3.57 -9.52 2.11
C LEU A 114 -4.81 -8.78 2.65
N ALA A 115 -4.61 -7.94 3.65
CA ALA A 115 -5.64 -7.09 4.27
C ALA A 115 -5.53 -5.63 3.81
N CYS A 116 -4.30 -5.13 3.69
CA CYS A 116 -4.01 -3.79 3.20
C CYS A 116 -2.66 -3.72 2.48
N ALA A 117 -2.52 -2.82 1.52
CA ALA A 117 -1.27 -2.52 0.85
C ALA A 117 -1.11 -1.01 0.61
N LEU A 118 0.13 -0.54 0.71
CA LEU A 118 0.55 0.78 0.29
C LEU A 118 1.80 0.62 -0.58
N HIS A 119 1.70 1.03 -1.83
CA HIS A 119 2.83 1.14 -2.75
C HIS A 119 3.09 2.62 -3.06
N ILE A 120 4.36 3.01 -3.06
CA ILE A 120 4.85 4.37 -3.33
C ILE A 120 6.03 4.25 -4.29
N ASP A 121 6.02 5.03 -5.37
CA ASP A 121 7.06 5.03 -6.40
C ASP A 121 7.09 6.36 -7.14
N ILE A 122 8.23 6.74 -7.71
CA ILE A 122 8.36 7.88 -8.63
C ILE A 122 7.74 7.59 -10.01
N LYS A 123 7.55 6.32 -10.36
CA LYS A 123 6.94 5.86 -11.62
C LYS A 123 5.55 5.27 -11.35
N PRO A 124 4.59 5.44 -12.28
CA PRO A 124 3.32 4.74 -12.17
C PRO A 124 3.56 3.23 -12.30
N LEU A 125 2.80 2.44 -11.54
CA LEU A 125 2.77 1.01 -11.78
C LEU A 125 2.31 0.76 -13.22
N PRO A 126 2.87 -0.25 -13.92
CA PRO A 126 2.41 -0.65 -15.24
C PRO A 126 0.89 -0.76 -15.22
N GLN A 127 0.28 0.04 -16.09
CA GLN A 127 -1.15 0.02 -16.30
C GLN A 127 -1.43 -1.24 -17.12
N GLY A 128 -2.35 -2.10 -16.67
CA GLY A 128 -2.95 -3.12 -17.52
C GLY A 128 -3.86 -2.46 -18.57
N ALA A 129 -3.35 -1.46 -19.29
CA ALA A 129 -4.06 -0.42 -20.05
C ALA A 129 -4.92 -0.93 -21.22
N SER A 130 -5.22 -2.22 -21.30
CA SER A 130 -6.27 -2.75 -22.16
C SER A 130 -7.61 -2.95 -21.44
N GLU A 131 -7.68 -2.85 -20.11
CA GLU A 131 -8.89 -3.21 -19.35
C GLU A 131 -9.81 -2.03 -18.99
N VAL A 132 -9.31 -0.79 -18.97
CA VAL A 132 -10.10 0.39 -18.57
C VAL A 132 -10.83 1.04 -19.74
N GLU A 133 -10.34 0.86 -20.98
CA GLU A 133 -11.01 1.39 -22.18
C GLU A 133 -12.24 0.55 -22.62
N ASN A 134 -12.51 -0.58 -21.96
CA ASN A 134 -13.61 -1.50 -22.28
C ASN A 134 -14.59 -1.73 -21.11
N GLN A 135 -14.66 -0.83 -20.11
CA GLN A 135 -15.66 -0.88 -19.03
C GLN A 135 -16.62 0.31 -19.09
#